data_AF-A0A7V4D7J3-F1
#
_entry.id   AF-A0A7V4D7J3-F1
#
_cell.length_a   1.000
_cell.length_b   1.000
_cell.length_c   1.000
_cell.angle_alpha   90.00
_cell.angle_beta   90.00
_cell.angle_gamma   90.00
#
_symmetry.space_group_name_H-M   'P 1'
#
loop_
_entity.id
_entity.type
_entity.pdbx_description
1 polymer ?
#
loop_
_entity_poly.entity_id
_entity_poly.type
_entity_poly.pdbx_seq_one_letter_code
_entity_poly.pdbx_strand_id
1 'polypeptide(L)'
;MKQLHTLETLIQQYSALGTKSQRFKYYFDSIRPLITSLLKKQIDQKIKTNVLSQYSTLIVILGSNPNPSLIITNAVCPQRLVVFYPGNHKKVLDTYFIPFLDPSIDKESITTIPIDYNNHDINYNTMYHALSRLPKTKILCDITSGKKILSFQLGLIAKRLGFDICYLDAELYIKDSDIPVPGKESLYIYTSSSDEPTTINVHQQNQLRIHYLPSTHTLLYVIGSNQGTFKYIHDDFSYSSIEVIKQEIDLFYKKN
;
A
#
# COMPACT_ATOMS: atom_id res chain seq x y z
N MET A 1 -2.79 15.22 -23.82
CA MET A 1 -2.72 13.82 -23.38
C MET A 1 -1.44 13.64 -22.56
N LYS A 2 -1.53 13.31 -21.26
CA LYS A 2 -0.35 12.94 -20.47
C LYS A 2 0.06 11.52 -20.88
N GLN A 3 1.31 11.34 -21.32
CA GLN A 3 1.87 10.02 -21.58
C GLN A 3 1.80 9.21 -20.29
N LEU A 4 1.10 8.06 -20.31
CA LEU A 4 1.18 7.10 -19.21
C LEU A 4 2.56 6.47 -19.27
N HIS A 5 3.49 6.95 -18.45
CA HIS A 5 4.78 6.28 -18.28
C HIS A 5 4.54 4.91 -17.64
N THR A 6 5.03 3.86 -18.29
CA THR A 6 5.06 2.53 -17.68
C THR A 6 6.13 2.51 -16.57
N LEU A 7 5.98 1.62 -15.60
CA LEU A 7 7.00 1.38 -14.55
C LEU A 7 8.39 1.15 -15.15
N GLU A 8 8.45 0.42 -16.27
CA GLU A 8 9.70 0.14 -16.99
C GLU A 8 10.38 1.41 -17.50
N THR A 9 9.63 2.35 -18.09
CA THR A 9 10.18 3.64 -18.54
C THR A 9 10.74 4.45 -17.38
N LEU A 10 10.03 4.46 -16.24
CA LEU A 10 10.49 5.18 -15.04
C LEU A 10 11.77 4.57 -14.46
N ILE A 11 11.91 3.25 -14.51
CA ILE A 11 13.12 2.54 -14.05
C ILE A 11 14.32 2.85 -14.93
N GLN A 12 14.14 2.86 -16.25
CA GLN A 12 15.19 3.24 -17.19
C GLN A 12 15.67 4.67 -16.96
N GLN A 13 14.72 5.60 -16.79
CA GLN A 13 15.03 7.00 -16.48
C GLN A 13 15.75 7.14 -15.14
N TYR A 14 15.29 6.44 -14.10
CA TYR A 14 15.94 6.44 -12.78
C TYR A 14 17.39 5.96 -12.87
N SER A 15 17.63 4.87 -13.61
CA SER A 15 18.97 4.27 -13.75
C SER A 15 19.94 5.17 -14.51
N ALA A 16 19.44 6.03 -15.39
CA ALA A 16 20.24 7.01 -16.13
C ALA A 16 20.66 8.24 -15.29
N LEU A 17 20.09 8.43 -14.10
CA LEU A 17 20.43 9.57 -13.24
C LEU A 17 21.79 9.36 -12.56
N GLY A 18 22.64 10.39 -12.63
CA GLY A 18 24.03 10.31 -12.15
C GLY A 18 24.22 10.49 -10.65
N THR A 19 23.39 11.30 -9.97
CA THR A 19 23.61 11.64 -8.54
C THR A 19 22.55 11.06 -7.60
N LYS A 20 22.94 10.79 -6.35
CA LYS A 20 22.02 10.33 -5.29
C LYS A 20 20.86 11.31 -5.05
N SER A 21 21.12 12.62 -5.11
CA SER A 21 20.09 13.65 -4.94
C SER A 21 19.07 13.65 -6.10
N GLN A 22 19.53 13.51 -7.34
CA GLN A 22 18.64 13.41 -8.50
C GLN A 22 17.80 12.15 -8.43
N ARG A 23 18.41 11.00 -8.10
CA ARG A 23 17.72 9.73 -7.91
C ARG A 23 16.66 9.80 -6.81
N PHE A 24 17.00 10.37 -5.65
CA PHE A 24 16.04 10.58 -4.57
C PHE A 24 14.86 11.44 -5.03
N LYS A 25 15.13 12.60 -5.63
CA LYS A 25 14.09 13.51 -6.13
C LYS A 25 13.19 12.83 -7.16
N TYR A 26 13.79 12.14 -8.13
CA TYR A 26 13.05 11.43 -9.17
C TYR A 26 12.19 10.30 -8.59
N TYR A 27 12.72 9.49 -7.68
CA TYR A 27 11.93 8.47 -7.00
C TYR A 27 10.77 9.09 -6.23
N PHE A 28 11.05 10.12 -5.43
CA PHE A 28 10.07 10.79 -4.57
C PHE A 28 8.93 11.45 -5.36
N ASP A 29 9.26 12.12 -6.48
CA ASP A 29 8.33 12.91 -7.29
C ASP A 29 7.60 12.07 -8.35
N SER A 30 8.25 11.04 -8.92
CA SER A 30 7.72 10.31 -10.10
C SER A 30 7.36 8.86 -9.81
N ILE A 31 8.23 8.12 -9.11
CA ILE A 31 8.03 6.68 -8.89
C ILE A 31 7.08 6.43 -7.72
N ARG A 32 7.37 7.00 -6.54
CA ARG A 32 6.61 6.80 -5.31
C ARG A 32 5.10 7.03 -5.51
N PRO A 33 4.63 8.11 -6.15
CA PRO A 33 3.19 8.30 -6.35
C PRO A 33 2.52 7.19 -7.18
N LEU A 34 3.23 6.61 -8.15
CA LEU A 34 2.73 5.49 -8.95
C LEU A 34 2.61 4.22 -8.10
N ILE A 35 3.65 3.91 -7.31
CA ILE A 35 3.64 2.79 -6.35
C ILE A 35 2.50 2.93 -5.35
N THR A 36 2.32 4.12 -4.77
CA THR A 36 1.19 4.44 -3.89
C THR A 36 -0.16 4.21 -4.57
N SER A 37 -0.32 4.68 -5.81
CA SER A 37 -1.59 4.54 -6.54
C SER A 37 -1.93 3.07 -6.82
N LEU A 38 -0.91 2.27 -7.19
CA LEU A 38 -1.07 0.84 -7.43
C LEU A 38 -1.43 0.11 -6.14
N LEU A 39 -0.67 0.34 -5.06
CA LEU A 39 -0.94 -0.25 -3.75
C LEU A 39 -2.35 0.10 -3.25
N LYS A 40 -2.75 1.37 -3.38
CA LYS A 40 -4.10 1.83 -3.01
C LYS A 40 -5.19 1.04 -3.73
N LYS A 41 -5.07 0.88 -5.06
CA LYS A 41 -6.05 0.11 -5.85
C LYS A 41 -6.17 -1.33 -5.36
N GLN A 42 -5.05 -1.95 -5.01
CA GLN A 42 -5.02 -3.32 -4.51
C GLN A 42 -5.63 -3.43 -3.10
N ILE A 43 -5.32 -2.50 -2.19
CA ILE A 43 -5.97 -2.39 -0.88
C ILE A 43 -7.48 -2.22 -1.04
N ASP A 44 -7.93 -1.26 -1.87
CA ASP A 44 -9.34 -0.99 -2.12
C ASP A 44 -10.06 -2.24 -2.68
N GLN A 45 -9.39 -3.01 -3.55
CA GLN A 45 -9.95 -4.26 -4.06
C GLN A 45 -10.10 -5.31 -2.97
N LYS A 46 -9.09 -5.50 -2.11
CA LYS A 46 -9.13 -6.45 -0.98
C LYS A 46 -10.20 -6.08 0.04
N ILE A 47 -10.44 -4.79 0.25
CA ILE A 47 -11.55 -4.30 1.09
C ILE A 47 -12.90 -4.61 0.44
N LYS A 48 -13.07 -4.35 -0.86
CA LYS A 48 -14.32 -4.68 -1.59
C LYS A 48 -14.66 -6.16 -1.58
N THR A 49 -13.64 -7.03 -1.57
CA THR A 49 -13.83 -8.49 -1.50
C THR A 49 -13.85 -9.03 -0.07
N ASN A 50 -13.95 -8.17 0.95
CA ASN A 50 -13.96 -8.54 2.38
C ASN A 50 -12.75 -9.35 2.87
N VAL A 51 -11.63 -9.32 2.14
CA VAL A 51 -10.35 -9.93 2.57
C VAL A 51 -9.68 -9.07 3.63
N LEU A 52 -9.83 -7.74 3.52
CA LEU A 52 -9.33 -6.76 4.49
C LEU A 52 -10.45 -5.85 4.97
N SER A 53 -10.30 -5.35 6.20
CA SER A 53 -11.16 -4.28 6.71
C SER A 53 -10.60 -2.91 6.31
N GLN A 54 -11.46 -1.90 6.20
CA GLN A 54 -11.02 -0.51 6.12
C GLN A 54 -10.34 -0.10 7.44
N TYR A 55 -9.09 0.34 7.36
CA TYR A 55 -8.37 0.88 8.51
C TYR A 55 -8.71 2.35 8.71
N SER A 56 -9.26 2.66 9.87
CA SER A 56 -9.61 4.04 10.25
C SER A 56 -8.42 4.80 10.83
N THR A 57 -7.47 4.09 11.44
CA THR A 57 -6.29 4.68 12.07
C THR A 57 -5.04 3.95 11.59
N LEU A 58 -4.02 4.71 11.22
CA LEU A 58 -2.69 4.20 10.92
C LEU A 58 -1.69 4.75 11.93
N ILE A 59 -0.83 3.88 12.43
CA ILE A 59 0.28 4.22 13.31
C ILE A 59 1.57 3.99 12.52
N VAL A 60 2.45 4.97 12.48
CA VAL A 60 3.73 4.88 11.76
C VAL A 60 4.90 5.32 12.65
N ILE A 61 6.05 4.69 12.49
CA ILE A 61 7.34 5.21 12.99
C ILE A 61 8.09 5.83 11.82
N LEU A 62 8.37 7.12 11.89
CA LEU A 62 9.08 7.83 10.82
C LEU A 62 10.59 7.58 10.89
N GLY A 63 11.10 6.90 9.86
CA GLY A 63 12.53 6.71 9.61
C GLY A 63 13.21 7.92 8.97
N SER A 64 14.50 7.77 8.63
CA SER A 64 15.26 8.79 7.90
C SER A 64 14.84 8.92 6.44
N ASN A 65 14.36 7.82 5.84
CA ASN A 65 13.74 7.80 4.52
C ASN A 65 12.21 7.86 4.67
N PRO A 66 11.53 8.93 4.22
CA PRO A 66 10.08 9.06 4.36
C PRO A 66 9.29 8.19 3.37
N ASN A 67 9.94 7.68 2.32
CA ASN A 67 9.24 7.04 1.19
C ASN A 67 8.36 5.84 1.60
N PRO A 68 8.84 4.84 2.37
CA PRO A 68 8.02 3.68 2.70
C PRO A 68 6.76 4.08 3.49
N SER A 69 6.93 4.91 4.51
CA SER A 69 5.80 5.38 5.31
C SER A 69 4.84 6.27 4.52
N LEU A 70 5.34 7.09 3.59
CA LEU A 70 4.48 7.85 2.67
C LEU A 70 3.69 6.94 1.72
N ILE A 71 4.31 5.88 1.22
CA ILE A 71 3.65 4.91 0.34
C ILE A 71 2.48 4.26 1.07
N ILE A 72 2.72 3.73 2.28
CA ILE A 72 1.70 3.07 3.08
C ILE A 72 0.62 4.07 3.50
N THR A 73 1.01 5.22 4.06
CA THR A 73 0.07 6.21 4.59
C THR A 73 -0.89 6.72 3.52
N ASN A 74 -0.37 7.09 2.35
CA ASN A 74 -1.20 7.58 1.25
C ASN A 74 -2.02 6.46 0.59
N ALA A 75 -1.53 5.22 0.60
CA ALA A 75 -2.29 4.10 0.04
C ALA A 75 -3.44 3.65 0.95
N VAL A 76 -3.20 3.58 2.25
CA VAL A 76 -4.19 3.25 3.28
C VAL A 76 -5.20 4.38 3.44
N CYS A 77 -4.76 5.63 3.34
CA CYS A 77 -5.59 6.84 3.46
C CYS A 77 -6.47 6.81 4.75
N PRO A 78 -5.84 6.75 5.94
CA PRO A 78 -6.56 6.60 7.20
C PRO A 78 -7.32 7.88 7.57
N GLN A 79 -8.38 7.73 8.37
CA GLN A 79 -9.09 8.88 8.95
C GLN A 79 -8.29 9.56 10.06
N ARG A 80 -7.45 8.80 10.78
CA ARG A 80 -6.54 9.28 11.83
C ARG A 80 -5.14 8.75 11.58
N LEU A 81 -4.14 9.61 11.72
CA LEU A 81 -2.73 9.24 11.57
C LEU A 81 -1.97 9.55 12.86
N VAL A 82 -1.25 8.57 13.40
CA VAL A 82 -0.32 8.78 14.52
C VAL A 82 1.10 8.53 14.02
N VAL A 83 1.95 9.54 14.15
CA VAL A 83 3.33 9.53 13.67
C VAL A 83 4.27 9.62 14.86
N PHE A 84 4.96 8.53 15.18
CA PHE A 84 6.09 8.57 16.09
C PHE A 84 7.35 8.95 15.31
N TYR A 85 8.15 9.88 15.82
CA TYR A 85 9.38 10.29 15.13
C TYR A 85 10.51 10.61 16.12
N PRO A 86 11.74 10.11 15.90
CA PRO A 86 12.89 10.59 16.63
C PRO A 86 13.09 12.10 16.46
N GLY A 87 13.53 12.81 17.50
CA GLY A 87 13.71 14.27 17.44
C GLY A 87 14.60 14.76 16.28
N ASN A 88 15.65 14.00 15.94
CA ASN A 88 16.52 14.27 14.78
C ASN A 88 15.85 14.05 13.41
N HIS A 89 14.65 13.48 13.36
CA HIS A 89 13.83 13.32 12.15
C HIS A 89 12.76 14.40 12.00
N LYS A 90 12.71 15.42 12.88
CA LYS A 90 11.73 16.51 12.77
C LYS A 90 11.76 17.21 11.41
N LYS A 91 12.94 17.43 10.83
CA LYS A 91 13.06 18.00 9.47
C LYS A 91 12.44 17.10 8.40
N VAL A 92 12.60 15.78 8.52
CA VAL A 92 11.98 14.81 7.59
C VAL A 92 10.47 14.87 7.71
N LEU A 93 9.95 14.92 8.93
CA LEU A 93 8.52 15.07 9.22
C LEU A 93 7.94 16.32 8.55
N ASP A 94 8.51 17.49 8.85
CA ASP A 94 7.95 18.78 8.47
C ASP A 94 8.17 19.12 6.99
N THR A 95 9.26 18.64 6.39
CA THR A 95 9.62 19.00 5.00
C THR A 95 9.14 17.98 3.97
N TYR A 96 9.09 16.69 4.33
CA TYR A 96 8.83 15.63 3.36
C TYR A 96 7.62 14.77 3.71
N PHE A 97 7.38 14.45 4.98
CA PHE A 97 6.29 13.55 5.33
C PHE A 97 4.94 14.27 5.28
N ILE A 98 4.71 15.23 6.17
CA ILE A 98 3.42 15.94 6.29
C ILE A 98 3.01 16.67 5.00
N PRO A 99 3.89 17.43 4.32
CA PRO A 99 3.48 18.18 3.12
C PRO A 99 3.10 17.31 1.92
N PHE A 100 3.50 16.04 1.91
CA PHE A 100 3.29 15.12 0.78
C PHE A 100 2.34 13.96 1.12
N LEU A 101 1.61 14.09 2.22
CA LEU A 101 0.45 13.24 2.50
C LEU A 101 -0.64 13.46 1.47
N ASP A 102 -1.46 12.43 1.25
CA ASP A 102 -2.63 12.53 0.39
C ASP A 102 -3.56 13.65 0.91
N PRO A 103 -4.04 14.57 0.05
CA PRO A 103 -4.90 15.68 0.47
C PRO A 103 -6.21 15.27 1.14
N SER A 104 -6.66 14.03 0.98
CA SER A 104 -7.84 13.49 1.64
C SER A 104 -7.61 13.09 3.11
N ILE A 105 -6.35 13.03 3.56
CA ILE A 105 -6.01 12.86 4.97
C ILE A 105 -6.16 14.22 5.65
N ASP A 106 -7.12 14.32 6.57
CA ASP A 106 -7.35 15.53 7.36
C ASP A 106 -6.12 15.85 8.22
N LYS A 107 -5.61 17.09 8.12
CA LYS A 107 -4.45 17.52 8.88
C LYS A 107 -4.73 17.64 10.37
N GLU A 108 -5.97 17.91 10.75
CA GLU A 108 -6.39 18.00 12.16
C GLU A 108 -6.45 16.61 12.83
N SER A 109 -6.55 15.54 12.05
CA SER A 109 -6.55 14.17 12.54
C SER A 109 -5.15 13.55 12.66
N ILE A 110 -4.09 14.32 12.36
CA ILE A 110 -2.70 13.88 12.47
C ILE A 110 -2.17 14.21 13.86
N THR A 111 -1.79 13.17 14.60
CA THR A 111 -1.06 13.30 15.86
C THR A 111 0.42 12.97 15.63
N THR A 112 1.31 13.90 15.95
CA THR A 112 2.77 13.65 15.88
C THR A 112 3.34 13.57 17.30
N ILE A 113 4.13 12.53 17.56
CA ILE A 113 4.65 12.24 18.90
C ILE A 113 6.16 12.09 18.80
N PRO A 114 6.96 13.02 19.35
CA PRO A 114 8.40 12.88 19.38
C PRO A 114 8.79 11.71 20.31
N ILE A 115 9.76 10.92 19.88
CA ILE A 115 10.37 9.85 20.66
C ILE A 115 11.90 10.07 20.71
N ASP A 116 12.55 9.41 21.66
CA ASP A 116 14.00 9.49 21.81
C ASP A 116 14.71 8.60 20.77
N TYR A 117 15.88 9.01 20.29
CA TYR A 117 16.63 8.20 19.33
C TYR A 117 17.26 6.95 19.97
N ASN A 118 17.62 7.01 21.26
CA ASN A 118 18.41 6.01 21.98
C ASN A 118 17.74 5.47 23.26
N ASN A 119 16.76 6.17 23.84
CA ASN A 119 16.08 5.71 25.05
C ASN A 119 14.88 4.82 24.72
N HIS A 120 15.15 3.54 24.49
CA HIS A 120 14.15 2.57 24.04
C HIS A 120 13.07 2.26 25.08
N ASP A 121 13.37 2.31 26.38
CA ASP A 121 12.38 2.04 27.43
C ASP A 121 11.35 3.18 27.53
N ILE A 122 11.81 4.43 27.47
CA ILE A 122 10.91 5.60 27.42
C ILE A 122 10.05 5.54 26.14
N ASN A 123 10.64 5.15 25.01
CA ASN A 123 9.89 5.05 23.75
C ASN A 123 8.79 3.99 23.82
N TYR A 124 9.08 2.82 24.38
CA TYR A 124 8.07 1.79 24.58
C TYR A 124 6.89 2.33 25.40
N ASN A 125 7.17 2.95 26.56
CA ASN A 125 6.12 3.49 27.43
C ASN A 125 5.34 4.62 26.75
N THR A 126 6.03 5.51 26.05
CA THR A 126 5.42 6.62 25.28
C THR A 126 4.48 6.09 24.21
N MET A 127 4.95 5.16 23.39
CA MET A 127 4.14 4.53 22.34
C MET A 127 2.95 3.79 22.96
N TYR A 128 3.18 2.96 23.97
CA TYR A 128 2.12 2.19 24.61
C TYR A 128 1.02 3.09 25.20
N HIS A 129 1.39 4.13 25.95
CA HIS A 129 0.42 5.04 26.55
C HIS A 129 -0.37 5.86 25.52
N ALA A 130 0.27 6.28 24.44
CA ALA A 130 -0.42 6.97 23.34
C ALA A 130 -1.42 6.05 22.65
N LEU A 131 -1.01 4.80 22.38
CA LEU A 131 -1.81 3.82 21.65
C LEU A 131 -2.93 3.20 22.49
N SER A 132 -2.74 3.01 23.79
CA SER A 132 -3.75 2.41 24.67
C SER A 132 -4.98 3.30 24.89
N ARG A 133 -4.90 4.58 24.52
CA ARG A 133 -5.99 5.57 24.64
C ARG A 133 -6.78 5.75 23.34
N LEU A 134 -6.35 5.11 22.26
CA LEU A 134 -7.06 5.20 20.99
C LEU A 134 -8.45 4.55 21.10
N PRO A 135 -9.46 5.09 20.39
CA PRO A 135 -10.76 4.45 20.34
C PRO A 135 -10.65 3.07 19.71
N LYS A 136 -11.52 2.15 20.13
CA LYS A 136 -11.59 0.79 19.57
C LYS A 136 -12.12 0.84 18.14
N THR A 137 -11.22 1.04 17.19
CA THR A 137 -11.49 0.99 15.74
C THR A 137 -10.54 0.01 15.06
N LYS A 138 -10.64 -0.17 13.74
CA LYS A 138 -9.63 -0.90 12.98
C LYS A 138 -8.37 -0.04 12.86
N ILE A 139 -7.30 -0.50 13.51
CA ILE A 139 -6.00 0.16 13.65
C ILE A 139 -4.93 -0.70 12.98
N LEU A 140 -4.10 -0.07 12.15
CA LEU A 140 -2.95 -0.68 11.51
C LEU A 140 -1.65 -0.06 12.02
N CYS A 141 -0.66 -0.89 12.34
CA CYS A 141 0.67 -0.43 12.77
C CYS A 141 1.71 -0.76 11.69
N ASP A 142 2.28 0.28 11.08
CA ASP A 142 3.39 0.18 10.12
C ASP A 142 4.72 0.03 10.86
N ILE A 143 5.34 -1.16 10.73
CA ILE A 143 6.65 -1.47 11.32
C ILE A 143 7.80 -1.38 10.30
N THR A 144 7.54 -0.90 9.09
CA THR A 144 8.53 -0.85 7.98
C THR A 144 9.71 0.07 8.28
N SER A 145 9.42 1.23 8.84
CA SER A 145 10.38 2.33 8.99
C SER A 145 10.86 2.48 10.44
N GLY A 146 12.02 3.14 10.58
CA GLY A 146 12.63 3.44 11.87
C GLY A 146 13.76 2.47 12.24
N LYS A 147 14.29 2.61 13.45
CA LYS A 147 15.25 1.64 13.98
C LYS A 147 14.53 0.32 14.23
N LYS A 148 15.19 -0.81 13.95
CA LYS A 148 14.66 -2.17 14.18
C LYS A 148 14.04 -2.34 15.57
N ILE A 149 14.67 -1.79 16.61
CA ILE A 149 14.16 -1.87 17.98
C ILE A 149 12.84 -1.10 18.17
N LEU A 150 12.63 0.03 17.49
CA LEU A 150 11.37 0.77 17.54
C LEU A 150 10.27 0.01 16.80
N SER A 151 10.57 -0.52 15.61
CA SER A 151 9.66 -1.40 14.86
C SER A 151 9.25 -2.63 15.67
N PHE A 152 10.21 -3.26 16.34
CA PHE A 152 9.96 -4.38 17.24
C PHE A 152 9.04 -4.01 18.40
N GLN A 153 9.29 -2.87 19.06
CA GLN A 153 8.46 -2.37 20.16
C GLN A 153 7.04 -2.04 19.70
N LEU A 154 6.87 -1.40 18.54
CA LEU A 154 5.55 -1.14 17.98
C LEU A 154 4.80 -2.44 17.65
N GLY A 155 5.48 -3.43 17.07
CA GLY A 155 4.90 -4.75 16.82
C GLY A 155 4.45 -5.44 18.12
N LEU A 156 5.25 -5.37 19.18
CA LEU A 156 4.89 -5.91 20.50
C LEU A 156 3.68 -5.20 21.11
N ILE A 157 3.63 -3.87 21.00
CA ILE A 157 2.49 -3.07 21.48
C ILE A 157 1.24 -3.39 20.67
N ALA A 158 1.35 -3.45 19.34
CA ALA A 158 0.24 -3.79 18.45
C ALA A 158 -0.35 -5.15 18.82
N LYS A 159 0.50 -6.18 18.97
CA LYS A 159 0.06 -7.51 19.44
C LYS A 159 -0.64 -7.44 20.79
N ARG A 160 -0.08 -6.70 21.76
CA ARG A 160 -0.65 -6.55 23.10
C ARG A 160 -2.01 -5.85 23.11
N LEU A 161 -2.22 -4.89 22.20
CA LEU A 161 -3.45 -4.11 22.09
C LEU A 161 -4.46 -4.70 21.09
N GLY A 162 -4.11 -5.80 20.40
CA GLY A 162 -4.96 -6.43 19.39
C GLY A 162 -5.07 -5.62 18.10
N PHE A 163 -4.04 -4.85 17.75
CA PHE A 163 -3.97 -4.11 16.49
C PHE A 163 -3.33 -4.96 15.39
N ASP A 164 -3.70 -4.67 14.15
CA ASP A 164 -3.10 -5.31 13.00
C ASP A 164 -1.74 -4.66 12.71
N ILE A 165 -0.83 -5.41 12.08
CA ILE A 165 0.54 -4.99 11.78
C ILE A 165 0.74 -5.05 10.28
N CYS A 166 1.44 -4.07 9.69
CA CYS A 166 1.90 -4.16 8.32
C CYS A 166 3.40 -3.90 8.16
N TYR A 167 3.95 -4.48 7.09
CA TYR A 167 5.32 -4.31 6.67
C TYR A 167 5.37 -4.25 5.15
N LEU A 168 5.97 -3.20 4.59
CA LEU A 168 6.22 -3.08 3.16
C LEU A 168 7.63 -3.58 2.86
N ASP A 169 7.71 -4.71 2.17
CA ASP A 169 8.95 -5.29 1.71
C ASP A 169 9.17 -5.03 0.22
N ALA A 170 10.37 -5.33 -0.27
CA ALA A 170 10.63 -5.42 -1.70
C ALA A 170 11.49 -6.64 -2.03
N GLU A 171 11.04 -7.41 -3.03
CA GLU A 171 11.73 -8.63 -3.46
C GLU A 171 13.04 -8.32 -4.19
N LEU A 172 13.10 -7.18 -4.86
CA LEU A 172 14.21 -6.79 -5.72
C LEU A 172 14.58 -5.33 -5.48
N TYR A 173 15.88 -5.07 -5.50
CA TYR A 173 16.45 -3.74 -5.40
C TYR A 173 17.18 -3.39 -6.69
N ILE A 174 17.16 -2.10 -7.04
CA ILE A 174 17.94 -1.59 -8.16
C ILE A 174 19.42 -1.81 -7.82
N LYS A 175 20.18 -2.35 -8.77
CA LYS A 175 21.59 -2.66 -8.58
C LYS A 175 22.34 -1.43 -8.03
N ASP A 176 23.13 -1.64 -6.99
CA ASP A 176 23.93 -0.61 -6.30
C ASP A 176 23.08 0.53 -5.68
N SER A 177 21.83 0.23 -5.27
CA SER A 177 20.91 1.19 -4.66
C SER A 177 20.03 0.55 -3.58
N ASP A 178 19.82 1.25 -2.47
CA ASP A 178 18.85 0.86 -1.41
C ASP A 178 17.38 1.13 -1.83
N ILE A 179 17.14 1.29 -3.13
CA ILE A 179 15.83 1.63 -3.68
C ILE A 179 15.26 0.36 -4.32
N PRO A 180 14.05 -0.06 -3.91
CA PRO A 180 13.42 -1.23 -4.49
C PRO A 180 13.17 -1.02 -5.99
N VAL A 181 13.21 -2.10 -6.76
CA VAL A 181 12.71 -2.07 -8.13
C VAL A 181 11.23 -1.70 -8.04
N PRO A 182 10.82 -0.56 -8.62
CA PRO A 182 9.44 -0.11 -8.61
C PRO A 182 8.47 -1.21 -9.07
N GLY A 183 7.42 -1.45 -8.29
CA GLY A 183 6.41 -2.47 -8.54
C GLY A 183 6.80 -3.86 -8.05
N LYS A 184 7.96 -4.01 -7.41
CA LYS A 184 8.40 -5.23 -6.71
C LYS A 184 8.23 -5.13 -5.20
N GLU A 185 7.57 -4.07 -4.74
CA GLU A 185 7.14 -3.96 -3.37
C GLU A 185 5.91 -4.84 -3.09
N SER A 186 5.86 -5.38 -1.87
CA SER A 186 4.74 -6.18 -1.37
C SER A 186 4.40 -5.72 0.05
N LEU A 187 3.14 -5.36 0.28
CA LEU A 187 2.62 -5.03 1.61
C LEU A 187 2.08 -6.31 2.25
N TYR A 188 2.66 -6.68 3.38
CA TYR A 188 2.16 -7.75 4.23
C TYR A 188 1.32 -7.14 5.34
N ILE A 189 0.13 -7.68 5.58
CA ILE A 189 -0.74 -7.30 6.68
C ILE A 189 -1.03 -8.53 7.53
N TYR A 190 -0.57 -8.51 8.77
CA TYR A 190 -0.86 -9.52 9.78
C TYR A 190 -2.03 -9.03 10.63
N THR A 191 -3.17 -9.71 10.51
CA THR A 191 -4.34 -9.38 11.33
C THR A 191 -4.30 -10.18 12.64
N SER A 192 -4.83 -9.59 13.71
CA SER A 192 -4.93 -10.27 15.01
C SER A 192 -5.76 -11.56 15.00
N SER A 193 -6.54 -11.79 13.94
CA SER A 193 -7.43 -12.94 13.76
C SER A 193 -6.92 -13.99 12.77
N SER A 194 -5.71 -13.83 12.20
CA SER A 194 -5.15 -14.74 11.19
C SER A 194 -3.73 -15.15 11.58
N ASP A 195 -3.40 -16.42 11.37
CA ASP A 195 -2.04 -16.93 11.55
C ASP A 195 -1.13 -16.64 10.35
N GLU A 196 -1.71 -16.32 9.19
CA GLU A 196 -0.98 -15.96 7.98
C GLU A 196 -1.19 -14.49 7.60
N PRO A 197 -0.15 -13.80 7.08
CA PRO A 197 -0.30 -12.44 6.60
C PRO A 197 -1.07 -12.41 5.27
N THR A 198 -1.93 -11.42 5.10
CA THR A 198 -2.46 -11.06 3.79
C THR A 198 -1.39 -10.32 3.00
N THR A 199 -1.00 -10.88 1.85
CA THR A 199 -0.03 -10.25 0.95
C THR A 199 -0.74 -9.42 -0.13
N ILE A 200 -0.27 -8.18 -0.31
CA ILE A 200 -0.74 -7.25 -1.34
C ILE A 200 0.46 -6.83 -2.18
N ASN A 201 0.55 -7.36 -3.40
CA ASN A 201 1.64 -7.03 -4.30
C ASN A 201 1.35 -5.70 -5.04
N VAL A 202 2.37 -4.87 -5.23
CA VAL A 202 2.20 -3.54 -5.87
C VAL A 202 2.22 -3.59 -7.40
N HIS A 203 2.42 -4.75 -8.02
CA HIS A 203 2.34 -4.87 -9.48
C HIS A 203 0.91 -4.71 -10.01
N GLN A 204 0.79 -4.20 -11.24
CA GLN A 204 -0.47 -4.24 -11.96
C GLN A 204 -0.88 -5.71 -12.15
N GLN A 205 -1.96 -6.12 -11.49
CA GLN A 205 -2.54 -7.44 -11.76
C GLN A 205 -3.12 -7.44 -13.17
N ASN A 206 -2.89 -8.53 -13.91
CA ASN A 206 -3.64 -8.79 -15.12
C ASN A 206 -5.12 -8.90 -14.74
N GLN A 207 -5.95 -8.00 -15.25
CA GLN A 207 -7.38 -8.00 -15.01
C GLN A 207 -8.10 -8.50 -16.26
N LEU A 208 -8.84 -9.60 -16.15
CA LEU A 208 -9.85 -9.95 -17.12
C LEU A 208 -11.19 -9.38 -16.65
N ARG A 209 -11.81 -8.51 -17.46
CA ARG A 209 -13.20 -8.08 -17.27
C ARG A 209 -14.03 -8.66 -18.38
N ILE A 210 -15.18 -9.22 -18.03
CA ILE A 210 -16.13 -9.78 -18.99
C ILE A 210 -17.39 -8.94 -18.90
N HIS A 211 -17.77 -8.32 -20.01
CA HIS A 211 -19.01 -7.56 -20.13
C HIS A 211 -19.95 -8.32 -21.05
N TYR A 212 -21.15 -8.63 -20.56
CA TYR A 212 -22.22 -9.12 -21.41
C TYR A 212 -23.06 -7.95 -21.92
N LEU A 213 -23.27 -7.88 -23.23
CA LEU A 213 -24.09 -6.88 -23.92
C LEU A 213 -25.40 -7.55 -24.37
N PRO A 214 -26.51 -7.43 -23.60
CA PRO A 214 -27.74 -8.19 -23.89
C PRO A 214 -28.37 -7.83 -25.22
N SER A 215 -28.26 -6.57 -25.66
CA SER A 215 -28.85 -6.09 -26.91
C SER A 215 -28.24 -6.75 -28.15
N THR A 216 -27.00 -7.21 -28.07
CA THR A 216 -26.26 -7.83 -29.20
C THR A 216 -25.86 -9.27 -28.94
N HIS A 217 -26.16 -9.81 -27.75
CA HIS A 217 -25.76 -11.16 -27.31
C HIS A 217 -24.23 -11.37 -27.40
N THR A 218 -23.48 -10.30 -27.15
CA THR A 218 -22.03 -10.26 -27.30
C THR A 218 -21.35 -10.31 -25.92
N LEU A 219 -20.25 -11.05 -25.82
CA LEU A 219 -19.32 -10.96 -24.69
C LEU A 219 -18.10 -10.12 -25.09
N LEU A 220 -17.84 -9.06 -24.32
CA LEU A 220 -16.65 -8.24 -24.42
C LEU A 220 -15.68 -8.62 -23.31
N TYR A 221 -14.56 -9.21 -23.69
CA TYR A 221 -13.44 -9.52 -22.82
C TYR A 221 -12.45 -8.37 -22.88
N VAL A 222 -12.20 -7.73 -21.74
CA VAL A 222 -11.20 -6.67 -21.58
C VAL A 222 -10.09 -7.21 -20.71
N ILE A 223 -8.94 -7.49 -21.31
CA ILE A 223 -7.72 -7.88 -20.60
C ILE A 223 -6.88 -6.63 -20.40
N GLY A 224 -6.80 -6.14 -19.17
CA GLY A 224 -5.82 -5.15 -18.77
C GLY A 224 -4.55 -5.84 -18.31
N SER A 225 -3.43 -5.62 -18.99
CA SER A 225 -2.11 -6.10 -18.58
C SER A 225 -1.10 -4.95 -18.53
N ASN A 226 0.12 -5.24 -18.07
CA ASN A 226 1.25 -4.30 -18.12
C ASN A 226 1.58 -3.83 -19.55
N GLN A 227 1.15 -4.58 -20.58
CA GLN A 227 1.41 -4.31 -21.99
C GLN A 227 0.29 -3.51 -22.68
N GLY A 228 -0.82 -3.24 -21.98
CA GLY A 228 -1.94 -2.48 -22.52
C GLY A 228 -3.30 -3.08 -22.20
N THR A 229 -4.32 -2.55 -22.85
CA THR A 229 -5.69 -3.08 -22.75
C THR A 229 -6.06 -3.75 -24.06
N PHE A 230 -6.32 -5.05 -24.00
CA PHE A 230 -6.78 -5.84 -25.13
C PHE A 230 -8.28 -6.03 -25.02
N LYS A 231 -8.99 -5.83 -26.13
CA LYS A 231 -10.43 -6.05 -26.23
C LYS A 231 -10.68 -7.17 -27.22
N TYR A 232 -11.35 -8.21 -26.76
CA TYR A 232 -11.83 -9.30 -27.60
C TYR A 232 -13.35 -9.31 -27.56
N ILE A 233 -13.96 -9.34 -28.73
CA ILE A 233 -15.40 -9.38 -28.92
C ILE A 233 -15.71 -10.77 -29.46
N HIS A 234 -16.61 -11.49 -28.78
CA HIS A 234 -17.14 -12.73 -29.28
C HIS A 234 -18.63 -12.55 -29.55
N ASP A 235 -18.99 -12.64 -30.83
CA ASP A 235 -20.36 -12.55 -31.33
C ASP A 235 -21.00 -13.94 -31.37
N ASP A 236 -22.33 -13.99 -31.52
CA ASP A 236 -23.13 -15.21 -31.65
C ASP A 236 -23.00 -16.22 -30.50
N PHE A 237 -22.91 -15.72 -29.26
CA PHE A 237 -22.96 -16.60 -28.09
C PHE A 237 -24.36 -17.21 -27.94
N SER A 238 -24.44 -18.55 -27.98
CA SER A 238 -25.72 -19.23 -27.79
C SER A 238 -26.20 -19.10 -26.34
N TYR A 239 -27.53 -19.09 -26.16
CA TYR A 239 -28.16 -19.05 -24.84
C TYR A 239 -27.70 -20.20 -23.93
N SER A 240 -27.43 -21.37 -24.52
CA SER A 240 -26.87 -22.53 -23.80
C SER A 240 -25.46 -22.27 -23.27
N SER A 241 -24.62 -21.56 -24.02
CA SER A 241 -23.23 -21.26 -23.63
C SER A 241 -23.18 -20.22 -22.51
N ILE A 242 -24.13 -19.27 -22.49
CA ILE A 242 -24.28 -18.29 -21.41
C ILE A 242 -24.62 -18.99 -20.09
N GLU A 243 -25.55 -19.94 -20.11
CA GLU A 243 -25.98 -20.62 -18.89
C GLU A 243 -24.89 -21.55 -18.33
N VAL A 244 -24.08 -22.15 -19.19
CA VAL A 244 -22.89 -22.93 -18.78
C VAL A 244 -21.84 -22.02 -18.14
N ILE A 245 -21.47 -20.90 -18.76
CA ILE A 245 -20.49 -19.95 -18.20
C ILE A 245 -20.99 -19.40 -16.86
N LYS A 246 -22.28 -19.06 -16.76
CA LYS A 246 -22.90 -18.59 -15.53
C LYS A 246 -22.83 -19.66 -14.43
N GLN A 247 -23.15 -20.91 -14.74
CA GLN A 247 -23.02 -22.03 -13.79
C GLN A 247 -21.57 -22.23 -13.33
N GLU A 248 -20.59 -22.13 -14.23
CA GLU A 248 -19.18 -22.26 -13.88
C GLU A 248 -18.69 -21.11 -13.00
N ILE A 249 -19.10 -19.87 -13.29
CA ILE A 249 -18.82 -18.70 -12.45
C ILE A 249 -19.46 -18.88 -11.06
N ASP A 250 -20.73 -19.28 -10.99
CA ASP A 250 -21.44 -19.51 -9.74
C ASP A 250 -20.78 -20.63 -8.91
N LEU A 251 -20.29 -21.68 -9.57
CA LEU A 251 -19.53 -22.76 -8.93
C LEU A 251 -18.17 -22.28 -8.41
N PHE A 252 -17.48 -21.43 -9.16
CA PHE A 252 -16.20 -20.84 -8.74
C PHE A 252 -16.36 -19.99 -7.47
N TYR A 253 -17.42 -19.18 -7.39
CA TYR A 253 -17.73 -18.35 -6.21
C TYR A 253 -18.33 -19.12 -5.03
N LYS A 254 -18.80 -20.36 -5.22
CA LYS A 254 -19.22 -21.23 -4.11
C LYS A 254 -18.08 -22.04 -3.50
N LYS A 255 -16.97 -22.21 -4.23
CA LYS A 255 -15.80 -23.01 -3.81
C LYS A 255 -14.70 -22.19 -3.12
N ASN A 256 -14.76 -20.87 -3.21
CA ASN A 256 -13.82 -19.92 -2.60
C ASN A 256 -14.59 -18.90 -1.76
#